data_AF-A0A1C5E7M3-F1
#
_entry.id   AF-A0A1C5E7M3-F1
#
_cell.length_a   1.000
_cell.length_b   1.000
_cell.length_c   1.000
_cell.angle_alpha   90.00
_cell.angle_beta   90.00
_cell.angle_gamma   90.00
#
_symmetry.space_group_name_H-M   'P 1'
#
loop_
_entity.id
_entity.type
_entity.pdbx_description
1 polymer ?
#
loop_
_entity_poly.entity_id
_entity_poly.type
_entity_poly.pdbx_seq_one_letter_code
_entity_poly.pdbx_strand_id
1 'polypeptide(L)' 'MDERNGVRVDESYCKTPAVAPAPAAGPPYAECVLCRKPTEYPESVKGVTLCPVCEWQEAQRTACSG' A
#
# COMPACT_ATOMS: atom_id res chain seq x y z
N MET A 1 35.28 -20.98 -18.98
CA MET A 1 35.16 -19.95 -20.02
C MET A 1 33.92 -20.28 -20.82
N ASP A 2 32.75 -19.82 -20.37
CA ASP A 2 31.51 -19.87 -21.15
C ASP A 2 30.84 -18.50 -21.05
N GLU A 3 31.28 -17.62 -21.94
CA GLU A 3 30.52 -16.45 -22.36
C GLU A 3 29.30 -16.92 -23.15
N ARG A 4 28.10 -16.56 -22.69
CA ARG A 4 26.88 -16.65 -23.50
C ARG A 4 25.92 -15.50 -23.18
N ASN A 5 26.08 -14.44 -23.96
CA ASN A 5 24.98 -13.71 -24.59
C ASN A 5 23.94 -13.00 -23.68
N GLY A 6 24.27 -11.78 -23.23
CA GLY A 6 23.74 -10.62 -23.94
C GLY A 6 22.36 -10.04 -23.56
N VAL A 7 21.71 -10.42 -22.47
CA VAL A 7 20.67 -9.58 -21.83
C VAL A 7 20.73 -9.78 -20.32
N ARG A 8 20.90 -8.69 -19.56
CA ARG A 8 20.65 -8.63 -18.12
C ARG A 8 19.26 -9.19 -17.82
N VAL A 9 19.19 -10.44 -17.34
CA VAL A 9 17.95 -11.04 -16.83
C VAL A 9 17.43 -10.27 -15.59
N ASP A 10 18.19 -9.30 -15.08
CA ASP A 10 17.86 -8.48 -13.93
C ASP A 10 17.11 -7.17 -14.23
N GLU A 11 16.99 -6.72 -15.49
CA GLU A 11 16.28 -5.45 -15.78
C GLU A 11 14.78 -5.61 -16.08
N SER A 12 14.34 -6.82 -16.41
CA SER A 12 12.94 -7.09 -16.76
C SER A 12 12.17 -7.78 -15.65
N TYR A 13 12.84 -8.44 -14.70
CA TYR A 13 12.17 -9.19 -13.65
C TYR A 13 11.58 -8.22 -12.61
N CYS A 14 10.26 -8.19 -12.51
CA CYS A 14 9.47 -7.28 -11.68
C CYS A 14 9.53 -5.79 -12.07
N LYS A 15 9.83 -5.46 -13.34
CA LYS A 15 9.73 -4.07 -13.80
C LYS A 15 8.26 -3.65 -13.89
N THR A 16 7.79 -2.97 -12.85
CA THR A 16 6.47 -2.34 -12.85
C THR A 16 6.54 -1.05 -13.66
N PRO A 17 5.69 -0.86 -14.67
CA PRO A 17 5.63 0.41 -15.39
C PRO A 17 5.22 1.51 -14.42
N ALA A 18 5.93 2.64 -14.45
CA ALA A 18 5.65 3.80 -13.61
C ALA A 18 4.36 4.49 -14.08
N VAL A 19 3.21 3.90 -13.76
CA VAL A 19 1.91 4.55 -13.86
C VAL A 19 1.63 5.13 -12.48
N ALA A 20 1.77 6.45 -12.35
CA ALA A 20 1.30 7.14 -11.16
C ALA A 20 -0.23 6.98 -11.09
N PRO A 21 -0.81 6.53 -9.96
CA PRO A 21 -2.24 6.50 -9.81
C PRO A 21 -2.80 7.91 -9.98
N ALA A 22 -3.90 8.05 -10.72
CA ALA A 22 -4.58 9.33 -10.86
C ALA A 22 -4.94 9.87 -9.47
N PRO A 23 -4.81 11.19 -9.22
CA PRO A 23 -5.24 11.76 -7.96
C PRO A 23 -6.73 11.49 -7.81
N ALA A 24 -7.08 10.67 -6.83
CA ALA A 24 -8.44 10.24 -6.67
C ALA A 24 -9.29 11.44 -6.17
N ALA A 25 -10.13 11.97 -7.06
CA ALA A 25 -11.11 13.01 -6.78
C ALA A 25 -12.33 12.44 -6.06
N GLY A 26 -12.11 11.56 -5.08
CA GLY A 26 -13.17 10.95 -4.28
C GLY A 26 -13.75 11.94 -3.24
N PRO A 27 -14.88 11.58 -2.59
CA PRO A 27 -15.37 12.26 -1.38
C PRO A 27 -14.22 12.44 -0.37
N PRO A 28 -14.29 13.40 0.57
CA PRO A 28 -13.20 13.59 1.50
C PRO A 28 -12.94 12.27 2.23
N TYR A 29 -11.72 11.78 2.05
CA TYR A 29 -11.27 10.54 2.67
C TYR A 29 -11.33 10.71 4.18
N ALA A 30 -11.78 9.68 4.89
CA ALA A 30 -11.72 9.70 6.34
C ALA A 30 -10.25 9.83 6.79
N GLU A 31 -9.99 10.59 7.86
CA GLU A 31 -8.67 10.65 8.48
C GLU A 31 -8.49 9.49 9.46
N CYS A 32 -7.36 8.78 9.37
CA CYS A 32 -7.02 7.74 10.33
C CYS A 32 -6.76 8.34 11.72
N VAL A 33 -7.40 7.80 12.77
CA VAL A 33 -7.26 8.34 14.13
C VAL A 33 -5.85 8.17 14.74
N LEU A 34 -5.04 7.25 14.20
CA LEU A 34 -3.67 7.01 14.69
C LEU A 34 -2.62 7.85 13.97
N CYS A 35 -2.67 7.89 12.64
CA CYS A 35 -1.62 8.54 11.83
C CYS A 35 -2.06 9.81 11.12
N ARG A 36 -3.34 10.20 11.22
CA ARG A 36 -3.94 11.40 10.59
C ARG A 36 -3.68 11.53 9.09
N LYS A 37 -3.43 10.40 8.43
CA LYS A 37 -3.34 10.34 6.97
C LYS A 37 -4.73 10.09 6.39
N PRO A 38 -5.06 10.66 5.22
CA PRO A 38 -6.27 10.32 4.50
C PRO A 38 -6.24 8.82 4.19
N THR A 39 -7.33 8.14 4.52
CA THR A 39 -7.49 6.71 4.24
C THR A 39 -7.90 6.49 2.78
N GLU A 40 -7.89 5.25 2.30
CA GLU A 40 -8.47 4.92 0.99
C GLU A 40 -10.02 4.87 1.04
N TYR A 41 -10.59 4.88 2.25
CA TYR A 41 -12.03 4.80 2.45
C TYR A 41 -12.68 6.20 2.47
N PRO A 42 -13.82 6.38 1.78
CA PRO A 42 -14.57 7.62 1.86
C PRO A 42 -15.18 7.78 3.27
N GLU A 43 -15.35 9.01 3.74
CA GLU A 43 -16.00 9.35 5.02
C GLU A 43 -17.38 8.70 5.24
N SER A 44 -18.04 8.28 4.15
CA SER A 44 -19.35 7.64 4.16
C SER A 44 -19.31 6.22 4.75
N VAL A 45 -18.14 5.58 4.82
CA VAL A 45 -17.97 4.25 5.44
C VAL A 45 -17.98 4.40 6.96
N LYS A 46 -19.18 4.36 7.54
CA LYS A 46 -19.36 4.37 8.99
C LYS A 46 -18.77 3.10 9.62
N GLY A 47 -17.79 3.27 10.50
CA GLY A 47 -17.24 2.20 11.35
C GLY A 47 -15.75 1.90 11.17
N VAL A 48 -15.11 2.40 10.10
CA VAL A 48 -13.67 2.22 9.88
C VAL A 48 -12.94 3.48 10.35
N THR A 49 -12.35 3.43 11.55
CA THR A 49 -11.57 4.54 12.14
C THR A 49 -10.07 4.45 11.84
N LEU A 50 -9.61 3.32 11.30
CA LEU A 50 -8.20 3.03 10.99
C LEU A 50 -7.98 2.90 9.49
N CYS A 51 -6.83 3.39 9.00
CA CYS A 51 -6.41 3.07 7.63
C CYS A 51 -5.99 1.59 7.52
N PRO A 52 -6.01 0.99 6.31
CA PRO A 52 -5.66 -0.41 6.08
C PRO A 52 -4.30 -0.83 6.68
N VAL A 53 -3.32 0.09 6.64
CA VAL A 53 -1.99 -0.13 7.21
C VAL A 53 -2.03 -0.22 8.73
N CYS A 54 -2.79 0.67 9.39
CA CYS A 54 -2.92 0.66 10.83
C CYS A 54 -3.74 -0.55 11.32
N GLU A 55 -4.81 -0.91 10.60
CA GLU A 55 -5.59 -2.12 10.88
C GLU A 55 -4.70 -3.37 10.88
N TRP A 56 -3.91 -3.58 9.83
CA TRP A 56 -3.04 -4.75 9.74
C TRP A 56 -1.94 -4.74 10.83
N GLN A 57 -1.38 -3.58 11.16
CA GLN A 57 -0.38 -3.49 12.23
C GLN A 57 -0.94 -3.84 13.61
N GLU A 58 -2.16 -3.39 13.93
CA GLU A 58 -2.81 -3.75 15.20
C GLU A 58 -3.10 -5.26 15.24
N ALA A 59 -3.58 -5.84 14.14
CA ALA A 59 -3.79 -7.29 14.03
C ALA A 59 -2.49 -8.08 14.21
N GLN A 60 -1.39 -7.64 13.56
CA GLN A 60 -0.08 -8.26 13.71
C GLN A 60 0.43 -8.15 15.16
N ARG A 61 0.26 -6.99 15.80
CA ARG A 61 0.68 -6.80 17.20
C ARG A 61 -0.08 -7.77 18.10
N THR A 62 -1.41 -7.88 17.98
CA THR A 62 -2.19 -8.85 18.75
C THR A 62 -1.74 -10.29 18.49
N ALA A 63 -1.42 -10.63 17.24
CA ALA A 63 -0.97 -11.99 16.88
C ALA A 63 0.43 -12.33 17.43
N CYS A 64 1.32 -11.35 17.58
CA CYS A 64 2.74 -11.55 17.93
C CYS A 64 3.14 -11.04 19.32
N SER A 65 2.21 -10.58 20.17
CA SER A 65 2.49 -10.10 21.54
C SER A 65 2.33 -11.18 22.62
N GLY A 66 2.56 -12.45 22.24
CA GLY A 66 2.49 -13.60 23.15
C GLY A 66 3.72 -13.79 24.01
#